data_AF-V6S1Z9-F1
#
_entry.id   AF-V6S1Z9-F1
#
_cell.length_a   1.000
_cell.length_b   1.000
_cell.length_c   1.000
_cell.angle_alpha   90.00
_cell.angle_beta   90.00
_cell.angle_gamma   90.00
#
_symmetry.space_group_name_H-M   'P 1'
#
loop_
_entity.id
_entity.type
_entity.pdbx_description
1 polymer ?
#
loop_
_entity_poly.entity_id
_entity_poly.type
_entity_poly.pdbx_seq_one_letter_code
_entity_poly.pdbx_strand_id
1 'polypeptide(L)'
;MTNKITLILFLLVNGLLHAQVGIGTSTPNSESVLDISSDTKGVLITRVILSETTNPSPLANHISGMIVYNTATNGSGNTAVFEGFYYNDGKQWIRLEPLSTAIGDIKHSLLTQDHNGWYKLDGRTTASLPAVAASNATSIGFGATIPNASDKFLKGKSGLEALMATGGNNTVILTQSNLPNVTFNGTALASGNHTHDYTDKYHGVVENLNIVTGLLGILSGVVLNILNNDVGSDVVSTTTSTSSSNGNHNHTASINTGGSSAPLSQVSHLVTNTFVYLGK
;
A
#
# COMPACT_ATOMS: atom_id res chain seq x y z
N MET A 1 79.12 50.22 -22.55
CA MET A 1 77.68 50.23 -22.20
C MET A 1 76.92 49.05 -22.79
N THR A 2 77.29 48.58 -23.99
CA THR A 2 76.63 47.47 -24.72
C THR A 2 76.48 46.18 -23.90
N ASN A 3 77.54 45.72 -23.22
CA ASN A 3 77.49 44.47 -22.43
C ASN A 3 76.54 44.53 -21.21
N LYS A 4 76.30 45.72 -20.66
CA LYS A 4 75.36 45.91 -19.54
C LYS A 4 73.90 45.89 -20.02
N ILE A 5 73.64 46.44 -21.21
CA ILE A 5 72.31 46.44 -21.84
C ILE A 5 71.92 45.02 -22.26
N THR A 6 72.84 44.25 -22.84
CA THR A 6 72.59 42.84 -23.21
C THR A 6 72.26 41.98 -21.99
N LEU A 7 72.94 42.20 -20.86
CA LEU A 7 72.69 41.46 -19.62
C LEU A 7 71.33 41.82 -18.99
N ILE A 8 70.96 43.11 -18.99
CA ILE A 8 69.65 43.56 -18.51
C ILE A 8 68.53 43.00 -19.40
N LEU A 9 68.72 43.01 -20.73
CA LEU A 9 67.76 42.46 -21.67
C LEU A 9 67.59 40.94 -21.48
N PHE A 10 68.68 40.21 -21.24
CA PHE A 10 68.63 38.77 -20.92
C PHE A 10 67.88 38.49 -19.61
N LEU A 11 68.07 39.31 -18.57
CA LEU A 11 67.36 39.17 -17.29
C LEU A 11 65.85 39.50 -17.39
N LEU A 12 65.47 40.50 -18.20
CA LEU A 12 64.05 40.84 -18.40
C LEU A 12 63.27 39.75 -19.15
N VAL A 13 63.89 39.01 -20.07
CA VAL A 13 63.22 37.94 -20.85
C VAL A 13 62.86 36.73 -19.98
N ASN A 14 63.62 36.45 -18.93
CA ASN A 14 63.36 35.32 -18.03
C ASN A 14 62.16 35.56 -17.08
N GLY A 15 61.79 36.82 -16.81
CA GLY A 15 60.67 37.18 -15.92
C GLY A 15 59.27 37.05 -16.55
N LEU A 16 59.18 36.74 -17.85
CA LEU A 16 57.91 36.63 -18.59
C LEU A 16 57.46 35.18 -18.81
N LEU A 17 58.25 34.19 -18.39
CA LEU A 17 57.94 32.78 -18.58
C LEU A 17 57.03 32.26 -17.45
N HIS A 18 55.83 31.80 -17.81
CA HIS A 18 54.89 31.20 -16.86
C HIS A 18 55.23 29.72 -16.67
N ALA A 19 55.38 29.27 -15.42
CA ALA A 19 55.76 27.90 -15.06
C ALA A 19 54.55 26.93 -14.97
N GLN A 20 53.63 27.01 -15.92
CA GLN A 20 52.52 26.06 -16.02
C GLN A 20 53.00 24.71 -16.59
N VAL A 21 52.63 23.60 -15.94
CA VAL A 21 53.06 22.27 -16.36
C VAL A 21 52.06 21.73 -17.40
N GLY A 22 52.38 21.97 -18.67
CA GLY A 22 51.74 21.29 -19.79
C GLY A 22 52.51 20.04 -20.19
N ILE A 23 51.84 18.90 -20.27
CA ILE A 23 52.40 17.66 -20.84
C ILE A 23 51.59 17.32 -22.09
N GLY A 24 52.23 17.36 -23.26
CA GLY A 24 51.57 17.07 -24.54
C GLY A 24 50.69 18.20 -25.07
N THR A 25 50.75 19.40 -24.48
CA THR A 25 50.09 20.62 -24.98
C THR A 25 51.00 21.84 -24.85
N SER A 26 51.00 22.72 -25.86
CA SER A 26 51.67 24.02 -25.82
C SER A 26 50.80 25.14 -25.27
N THR A 27 49.51 24.86 -25.04
CA THR A 27 48.52 25.80 -24.49
C THR A 27 47.79 25.16 -23.31
N PRO A 28 48.46 24.98 -22.15
CA PRO A 28 47.82 24.49 -20.94
C PRO A 28 46.63 25.39 -20.53
N ASN A 29 45.58 24.79 -19.99
CA ASN A 29 44.46 25.50 -19.39
C ASN A 29 44.96 26.41 -18.25
N SER A 30 44.59 27.70 -18.28
CA SER A 30 45.02 28.71 -17.29
C SER A 30 44.58 28.39 -15.86
N GLU A 31 43.50 27.63 -15.72
CA GLU A 31 42.93 27.23 -14.43
C GLU A 31 43.55 25.92 -13.90
N SER A 32 44.57 25.38 -14.57
CA SER A 32 45.21 24.12 -14.19
C SER A 32 46.69 24.32 -13.84
N VAL A 33 47.11 23.70 -12.73
CA VAL A 33 48.53 23.60 -12.37
C VAL A 33 49.23 22.52 -13.19
N LEU A 34 48.49 21.49 -13.62
CA LEU A 34 48.94 20.39 -14.46
C LEU A 34 47.88 20.11 -15.53
N ASP A 35 48.23 20.29 -16.80
CA ASP A 35 47.41 19.95 -17.96
C ASP A 35 48.11 18.86 -18.77
N ILE A 36 47.41 17.73 -19.00
CA ILE A 36 47.95 16.59 -19.73
C ILE A 36 47.04 16.31 -20.90
N SER A 37 47.56 16.47 -22.12
CA SER A 37 46.85 16.22 -23.37
C SER A 37 47.53 15.12 -24.18
N SER A 38 46.74 14.16 -24.66
CA SER A 38 47.19 13.15 -25.61
C SER A 38 45.99 12.50 -26.30
N ASP A 39 46.08 12.26 -27.61
CA ASP A 39 45.05 11.54 -28.36
C ASP A 39 45.12 10.01 -28.17
N THR A 40 46.23 9.50 -27.62
CA THR A 40 46.53 8.05 -27.60
C THR A 40 47.00 7.51 -26.25
N LYS A 41 47.30 8.38 -25.27
CA LYS A 41 47.81 8.00 -23.96
C LYS A 41 46.95 8.59 -22.85
N GLY A 42 46.80 7.86 -21.76
CA GLY A 42 46.12 8.33 -20.55
C GLY A 42 47.10 8.64 -19.41
N VAL A 43 46.57 9.11 -18.29
CA VAL A 43 47.32 9.28 -17.05
C VAL A 43 47.09 8.06 -16.17
N LEU A 44 48.17 7.41 -15.75
CA LEU A 44 48.09 6.40 -14.72
C LEU A 44 48.21 7.06 -13.35
N ILE A 45 47.08 7.27 -12.68
CA ILE A 45 47.01 7.81 -11.32
C ILE A 45 47.62 6.81 -10.31
N THR A 46 48.09 7.32 -9.17
CA THR A 46 48.62 6.54 -8.06
C THR A 46 47.69 5.38 -7.68
N ARG A 47 48.24 4.16 -7.74
CA ARG A 47 47.57 2.93 -7.32
C ARG A 47 47.84 2.68 -5.85
N VAL A 48 46.78 2.46 -5.08
CA VAL A 48 46.86 2.23 -3.63
C VAL A 48 46.04 1.01 -3.24
N ILE A 49 46.34 0.45 -2.08
CA ILE A 49 45.52 -0.59 -1.45
C ILE A 49 44.72 0.09 -0.35
N LEU A 50 43.41 0.21 -0.53
CA LEU A 50 42.50 0.68 0.52
C LEU A 50 42.01 -0.53 1.34
N SER A 51 41.81 -0.32 2.64
CA SER A 51 41.27 -1.35 3.53
C SER A 51 39.76 -1.19 3.74
N GLU A 52 39.30 0.05 3.89
CA GLU A 52 37.90 0.43 4.08
C GLU A 52 37.74 1.94 3.77
N THR A 53 36.52 2.40 3.51
CA THR A 53 36.28 3.80 3.09
C THR A 53 36.60 4.83 4.16
N THR A 54 36.41 4.51 5.43
CA THR A 54 36.63 5.41 6.58
C THR A 54 38.07 5.46 7.07
N ASN A 55 38.97 4.66 6.48
CA ASN A 55 40.38 4.63 6.85
C ASN A 55 41.18 5.51 5.87
N PRO A 56 41.92 6.54 6.34
CA PRO A 56 42.71 7.40 5.46
C PRO A 56 43.90 6.70 4.82
N SER A 57 44.34 5.56 5.36
CA SER A 57 45.46 4.79 4.82
C SER A 57 45.30 4.52 3.32
N PRO A 58 46.35 4.72 2.51
CA PRO A 58 47.76 4.93 2.90
C PRO A 58 48.14 6.37 3.29
N LEU A 59 47.19 7.31 3.29
CA LEU A 59 47.45 8.67 3.76
C LEU A 59 47.43 8.71 5.30
N ALA A 60 48.15 9.68 5.87
CA ALA A 60 48.10 9.92 7.31
C ALA A 60 46.74 10.49 7.76
N ASN A 61 46.09 11.30 6.92
CA ASN A 61 44.78 11.89 7.13
C ASN A 61 44.00 11.93 5.82
N HIS A 62 42.67 12.02 5.90
CA HIS A 62 41.82 12.28 4.74
C HIS A 62 42.06 13.69 4.19
N ILE A 63 42.27 13.80 2.88
CA ILE A 63 42.56 15.07 2.19
C ILE A 63 41.53 15.24 1.07
N SER A 64 40.64 16.21 1.22
CA SER A 64 39.56 16.45 0.24
C SER A 64 40.11 16.73 -1.16
N GLY A 65 39.51 16.10 -2.17
CA GLY A 65 39.91 16.21 -3.58
C GLY A 65 41.03 15.28 -4.03
N MET A 66 41.62 14.48 -3.12
CA MET A 66 42.60 13.45 -3.49
C MET A 66 41.95 12.38 -4.35
N ILE A 67 42.56 12.01 -5.49
CA ILE A 67 42.08 10.92 -6.37
C ILE A 67 43.13 9.82 -6.45
N VAL A 68 42.69 8.56 -6.31
CA VAL A 68 43.53 7.36 -6.38
C VAL A 68 42.81 6.24 -7.12
N TYR A 69 43.56 5.25 -7.60
CA TYR A 69 43.00 3.99 -8.07
C TYR A 69 43.23 2.92 -6.99
N ASN A 70 42.16 2.39 -6.40
CA ASN A 70 42.24 1.28 -5.46
C ASN A 70 42.40 -0.05 -6.20
N THR A 71 43.38 -0.87 -5.80
CA THR A 71 43.66 -2.18 -6.40
C THR A 71 43.19 -3.38 -5.55
N ALA A 72 42.46 -3.13 -4.46
CA ALA A 72 42.05 -4.20 -3.54
C ALA A 72 40.54 -4.25 -3.34
N THR A 73 40.05 -5.46 -3.05
CA THR A 73 38.68 -5.68 -2.55
C THR A 73 38.78 -6.11 -1.09
N ASN A 74 38.53 -5.16 -0.19
CA ASN A 74 38.76 -5.31 1.26
C ASN A 74 37.55 -4.77 2.06
N GLY A 75 37.52 -5.08 3.36
CA GLY A 75 36.49 -4.60 4.28
C GLY A 75 35.19 -5.42 4.21
N SER A 76 34.15 -4.94 4.89
CA SER A 76 32.83 -5.58 4.90
C SER A 76 31.72 -4.54 5.14
N GLY A 77 30.48 -4.84 4.74
CA GLY A 77 29.35 -3.93 4.90
C GLY A 77 29.51 -2.63 4.12
N ASN A 78 29.02 -1.52 4.70
CA ASN A 78 28.95 -0.21 4.05
C ASN A 78 30.30 0.50 3.87
N THR A 79 31.37 0.00 4.50
CA THR A 79 32.73 0.56 4.37
C THR A 79 33.63 -0.30 3.49
N ALA A 80 33.09 -1.38 2.90
CA ALA A 80 33.83 -2.21 1.97
C ALA A 80 34.33 -1.39 0.77
N VAL A 81 35.54 -1.71 0.34
CA VAL A 81 36.16 -1.12 -0.85
C VAL A 81 36.31 -2.19 -1.91
N PHE A 82 36.17 -1.79 -3.16
CA PHE A 82 36.32 -2.62 -4.34
C PHE A 82 37.34 -1.98 -5.27
N GLU A 83 37.88 -2.73 -6.20
CA GLU A 83 38.77 -2.17 -7.21
C GLU A 83 38.09 -1.01 -7.99
N GLY A 84 38.80 0.09 -8.19
CA GLY A 84 38.30 1.23 -8.99
C GLY A 84 38.84 2.59 -8.54
N PHE A 85 38.33 3.65 -9.18
CA PHE A 85 38.70 5.00 -8.82
C PHE A 85 38.00 5.44 -7.53
N TYR A 86 38.73 6.12 -6.67
CA TYR A 86 38.22 6.76 -5.46
C TYR A 86 38.67 8.21 -5.42
N TYR A 87 37.79 9.08 -4.93
CA TYR A 87 38.21 10.38 -4.43
C TYR A 87 37.99 10.46 -2.93
N ASN A 88 38.76 11.29 -2.25
CA ASN A 88 38.58 11.56 -0.85
C ASN A 88 37.73 12.82 -0.66
N ASP A 89 36.69 12.77 0.17
CA ASP A 89 35.83 13.94 0.44
C ASP A 89 36.35 14.81 1.62
N GLY A 90 37.46 14.41 2.24
CA GLY A 90 38.01 15.00 3.47
C GLY A 90 37.65 14.24 4.74
N LYS A 91 36.79 13.21 4.66
CA LYS A 91 36.36 12.36 5.78
C LYS A 91 36.39 10.86 5.46
N GLN A 92 36.29 10.49 4.20
CA GLN A 92 36.26 9.10 3.74
C GLN A 92 36.62 9.01 2.25
N TRP A 93 36.92 7.80 1.80
CA TRP A 93 37.04 7.45 0.39
C TRP A 93 35.66 7.19 -0.22
N ILE A 94 35.36 7.90 -1.31
CA ILE A 94 34.15 7.72 -2.10
C ILE A 94 34.53 7.10 -3.44
N ARG A 95 33.95 5.95 -3.76
CA ARG A 95 34.18 5.29 -5.04
C ARG A 95 33.53 6.13 -6.14
N LEU A 96 34.29 6.41 -7.19
CA LEU A 96 33.80 6.99 -8.43
C LEU A 96 33.23 5.86 -9.27
N GLU A 97 31.96 5.55 -9.03
CA GLU A 97 31.20 4.65 -9.89
C GLU A 97 30.40 5.47 -10.90
N PRO A 98 30.51 5.20 -12.21
CA PRO A 98 29.45 5.62 -13.12
C PRO A 98 28.18 4.90 -12.66
N LEU A 99 27.07 5.63 -12.49
CA LEU A 99 25.75 5.02 -12.35
C LEU A 99 25.52 4.19 -13.63
N SER A 100 25.82 2.91 -13.60
CA SER A 100 25.71 2.06 -14.78
C SER A 100 24.23 1.72 -14.94
N THR A 101 23.53 2.50 -15.76
CA THR A 101 22.21 2.12 -16.24
C THR A 101 22.36 0.84 -17.07
N ALA A 102 21.78 -0.24 -16.59
CA ALA A 102 21.80 -1.54 -17.25
C ALA A 102 20.55 -1.73 -18.11
N ILE A 103 20.67 -2.53 -19.15
CA ILE A 103 19.52 -2.91 -19.98
C ILE A 103 18.49 -3.63 -19.10
N GLY A 104 17.25 -3.16 -19.13
CA GLY A 104 16.16 -3.68 -18.30
C GLY A 104 15.95 -2.94 -16.99
N ASP A 105 16.80 -1.96 -16.63
CA ASP A 105 16.54 -1.08 -15.49
C ASP A 105 15.21 -0.35 -15.69
N ILE A 106 14.44 -0.22 -14.60
CA ILE A 106 13.16 0.47 -14.59
C ILE A 106 13.24 1.70 -13.69
N LYS A 107 12.68 2.82 -14.17
CA LYS A 107 12.54 4.04 -13.37
C LYS A 107 11.17 4.69 -13.53
N HIS A 108 10.80 5.48 -12.54
CA HIS A 108 9.67 6.40 -12.61
C HIS A 108 10.12 7.79 -13.02
N SER A 109 9.29 8.52 -13.77
CA SER A 109 9.59 9.88 -14.23
C SER A 109 8.32 10.67 -14.57
N LEU A 110 8.38 11.98 -14.46
CA LEU A 110 7.33 12.90 -14.92
C LEU A 110 7.43 13.22 -16.42
N LEU A 111 8.53 12.84 -17.08
CA LEU A 111 8.69 13.02 -18.52
C LEU A 111 7.64 12.22 -19.28
N THR A 112 7.13 12.79 -20.37
CA THR A 112 6.06 12.19 -21.17
C THR A 112 6.57 11.38 -22.36
N GLN A 113 7.79 11.66 -22.81
CA GLN A 113 8.45 11.06 -23.98
C GLN A 113 9.70 10.26 -23.61
N ASP A 114 10.14 9.39 -24.52
CA ASP A 114 11.41 8.69 -24.45
C ASP A 114 12.60 9.66 -24.40
N HIS A 115 13.67 9.26 -23.73
CA HIS A 115 14.85 10.12 -23.55
C HIS A 115 16.09 9.31 -23.18
N ASN A 116 17.24 9.64 -23.77
CA ASN A 116 18.55 9.11 -23.35
C ASN A 116 18.62 7.58 -23.22
N GLY A 117 17.93 6.83 -24.09
CA GLY A 117 17.88 5.36 -24.05
C GLY A 117 16.82 4.78 -23.09
N TRP A 118 16.02 5.64 -22.47
CA TRP A 118 14.84 5.27 -21.69
C TRP A 118 13.59 5.35 -22.54
N TYR A 119 12.84 4.26 -22.56
CA TYR A 119 11.63 4.10 -23.34
C TYR A 119 10.43 3.92 -22.42
N LYS A 120 9.37 4.69 -22.66
CA LYS A 120 8.16 4.66 -21.83
C LYS A 120 7.46 3.31 -21.99
N LEU A 121 7.08 2.68 -20.88
CA LEU A 121 6.32 1.42 -20.86
C LEU A 121 4.84 1.68 -21.17
N ASP A 122 4.53 1.92 -22.45
CA ASP A 122 3.19 2.28 -22.94
C ASP A 122 2.53 1.22 -23.83
N GLY A 123 3.17 0.06 -24.03
CA GLY A 123 2.59 -1.03 -24.82
C GLY A 123 2.84 -0.95 -26.33
N ARG A 124 3.61 0.03 -26.82
CA ARG A 124 3.91 0.13 -28.26
C ARG A 124 4.71 -1.07 -28.79
N THR A 125 4.75 -1.22 -30.12
CA THR A 125 5.49 -2.32 -30.76
C THR A 125 7.00 -2.18 -30.55
N THR A 126 7.72 -3.28 -30.34
CA THR A 126 9.18 -3.26 -30.26
C THR A 126 9.82 -2.83 -31.58
N ALA A 127 9.16 -3.09 -32.70
CA ALA A 127 9.56 -2.61 -34.03
C ALA A 127 9.53 -1.07 -34.18
N SER A 128 8.83 -0.34 -33.30
CA SER A 128 8.83 1.13 -33.30
C SER A 128 10.07 1.75 -32.63
N LEU A 129 10.87 0.93 -31.93
CA LEU A 129 12.08 1.36 -31.26
C LEU A 129 13.26 1.47 -32.24
N PRO A 130 14.27 2.30 -31.96
CA PRO A 130 15.56 2.24 -32.64
C PRO A 130 16.17 0.83 -32.59
N ALA A 131 16.94 0.44 -33.62
CA ALA A 131 17.42 -0.94 -33.80
C ALA A 131 18.15 -1.51 -32.57
N VAL A 132 18.99 -0.72 -31.91
CA VAL A 132 19.70 -1.11 -30.68
C VAL A 132 18.71 -1.40 -29.55
N ALA A 133 17.76 -0.50 -29.32
CA ALA A 133 16.74 -0.65 -28.28
C ALA A 133 15.79 -1.82 -28.56
N ALA A 134 15.43 -2.06 -29.82
CA ALA A 134 14.64 -3.23 -30.22
C ALA A 134 15.39 -4.53 -29.94
N SER A 135 16.69 -4.59 -30.30
CA SER A 135 17.54 -5.76 -30.02
C SER A 135 17.68 -6.03 -28.51
N ASN A 136 17.87 -4.97 -27.73
CA ASN A 136 17.96 -5.04 -26.28
C ASN A 136 16.63 -5.41 -25.61
N ALA A 137 15.50 -4.92 -26.14
CA ALA A 137 14.18 -5.34 -25.69
C ALA A 137 13.99 -6.85 -25.88
N THR A 138 14.36 -7.38 -27.06
CA THR A 138 14.29 -8.82 -27.32
C THR A 138 15.25 -9.62 -26.43
N SER A 139 16.45 -9.10 -26.14
CA SER A 139 17.42 -9.82 -25.29
C SER A 139 16.96 -9.97 -23.83
N ILE A 140 16.16 -9.03 -23.32
CA ILE A 140 15.51 -9.12 -22.00
C ILE A 140 14.13 -9.80 -22.03
N GLY A 141 13.76 -10.38 -23.17
CA GLY A 141 12.56 -11.21 -23.31
C GLY A 141 11.28 -10.44 -23.65
N PHE A 142 11.36 -9.17 -24.07
CA PHE A 142 10.16 -8.47 -24.57
C PHE A 142 9.73 -9.10 -25.89
N GLY A 143 8.41 -9.27 -26.05
CA GLY A 143 7.81 -9.83 -27.26
C GLY A 143 7.69 -8.81 -28.39
N ALA A 144 6.60 -8.90 -29.15
CA ALA A 144 6.28 -7.95 -30.23
C ALA A 144 5.98 -6.52 -29.72
N THR A 145 5.74 -6.35 -28.42
CA THR A 145 5.44 -5.08 -27.76
C THR A 145 6.27 -4.93 -26.49
N ILE A 146 6.61 -3.69 -26.14
CA ILE A 146 7.13 -3.39 -24.79
C ILE A 146 5.99 -3.50 -23.76
N PRO A 147 6.26 -3.79 -22.48
CA PRO A 147 5.22 -3.82 -21.46
C PRO A 147 4.46 -2.48 -21.34
N ASN A 148 3.19 -2.54 -20.96
CA ASN A 148 2.38 -1.36 -20.65
C ASN A 148 2.17 -1.26 -19.12
N ALA A 149 2.72 -0.21 -18.52
CA ALA A 149 2.62 0.04 -17.08
C ALA A 149 1.45 0.96 -16.68
N SER A 150 0.61 1.39 -17.64
CA SER A 150 -0.54 2.27 -17.36
C SER A 150 -1.51 1.60 -16.40
N ASP A 151 -1.87 2.31 -15.33
CA ASP A 151 -2.72 1.84 -14.22
C ASP A 151 -2.28 0.51 -13.61
N LYS A 152 -0.96 0.25 -13.59
CA LYS A 152 -0.38 -0.94 -12.97
C LYS A 152 0.70 -0.56 -11.97
N PHE A 153 0.73 -1.30 -10.86
CA PHE A 153 1.86 -1.29 -9.94
C PHE A 153 2.86 -2.37 -10.38
N LEU A 154 4.14 -2.02 -10.41
CA LEU A 154 5.19 -3.01 -10.59
C LEU A 154 5.41 -3.74 -9.27
N LYS A 155 5.51 -5.07 -9.34
CA LYS A 155 5.76 -5.93 -8.18
C LYS A 155 6.92 -6.87 -8.45
N GLY A 156 7.59 -7.28 -7.38
CA GLY A 156 8.53 -8.39 -7.45
C GLY A 156 7.83 -9.66 -7.92
N LYS A 157 8.50 -10.39 -8.80
CA LYS A 157 8.07 -11.73 -9.21
C LYS A 157 8.08 -12.67 -7.99
N SER A 158 7.00 -13.40 -7.79
CA SER A 158 6.98 -14.60 -6.93
C SER A 158 7.39 -15.84 -7.76
N GLY A 159 7.83 -16.92 -7.11
CA GLY A 159 8.57 -18.01 -7.76
C GLY A 159 8.05 -18.48 -9.13
N LEU A 160 6.73 -18.69 -9.26
CA LEU A 160 6.13 -19.28 -10.47
C LEU A 160 5.65 -18.27 -11.53
N GLU A 161 5.61 -16.97 -11.25
CA GLU A 161 5.07 -15.98 -12.20
C GLU A 161 6.05 -15.70 -13.34
N ALA A 162 5.62 -15.57 -14.59
CA ALA A 162 6.55 -15.13 -15.64
C ALA A 162 7.00 -13.68 -15.41
N LEU A 163 8.24 -13.34 -15.77
CA LEU A 163 8.66 -11.93 -15.81
C LEU A 163 7.75 -11.18 -16.78
N MET A 164 7.38 -9.95 -16.42
CA MET A 164 6.45 -9.09 -17.20
C MET A 164 5.03 -9.62 -17.36
N ALA A 165 4.67 -10.72 -16.67
CA ALA A 165 3.30 -11.18 -16.64
C ALA A 165 2.39 -10.07 -16.09
N THR A 166 1.37 -9.71 -16.85
CA THR A 166 0.27 -8.88 -16.36
C THR A 166 -0.76 -9.77 -15.68
N GLY A 167 -1.19 -9.40 -14.49
CA GLY A 167 -2.20 -10.15 -13.75
C GLY A 167 -2.74 -9.35 -12.57
N GLY A 168 -3.60 -9.98 -11.78
CA GLY A 168 -4.37 -9.33 -10.71
C GLY A 168 -5.73 -8.85 -11.18
N ASN A 169 -6.65 -8.71 -10.23
CA ASN A 169 -7.97 -8.10 -10.44
C ASN A 169 -8.03 -6.83 -9.61
N ASN A 170 -8.56 -5.74 -10.19
CA ASN A 170 -8.80 -4.49 -9.48
C ASN A 170 -10.06 -4.57 -8.58
N THR A 171 -10.41 -5.77 -8.11
CA THR A 171 -11.61 -6.03 -7.31
C THR A 171 -11.24 -6.07 -5.84
N VAL A 172 -11.80 -5.13 -5.08
CA VAL A 172 -11.75 -5.18 -3.62
C VAL A 172 -13.00 -5.89 -3.12
N ILE A 173 -12.83 -6.96 -2.34
CA ILE A 173 -13.94 -7.67 -1.71
C ILE A 173 -14.37 -6.86 -0.47
N LEU A 174 -15.61 -6.38 -0.49
CA LEU A 174 -16.23 -5.82 0.72
C LEU A 174 -16.66 -6.97 1.62
N THR A 175 -16.15 -6.98 2.85
CA THR A 175 -16.63 -7.90 3.89
C THR A 175 -17.69 -7.22 4.76
N GLN A 176 -18.45 -8.00 5.55
CA GLN A 176 -19.46 -7.44 6.45
C GLN A 176 -18.89 -6.37 7.40
N SER A 177 -17.64 -6.54 7.86
CA SER A 177 -16.98 -5.55 8.73
C SER A 177 -16.77 -4.20 8.03
N ASN A 178 -16.58 -4.20 6.69
CA ASN A 178 -16.43 -2.98 5.91
C ASN A 178 -17.74 -2.21 5.72
N LEU A 179 -18.88 -2.84 6.01
CA LEU A 179 -20.19 -2.18 5.94
C LEU A 179 -20.49 -1.43 7.24
N PRO A 180 -21.27 -0.35 7.18
CA PRO A 180 -21.81 0.29 8.37
C PRO A 180 -22.72 -0.65 9.16
N ASN A 181 -22.73 -0.52 10.49
CA ASN A 181 -23.77 -1.14 11.30
C ASN A 181 -25.06 -0.34 11.17
N VAL A 182 -26.09 -0.94 10.57
CA VAL A 182 -27.42 -0.34 10.44
C VAL A 182 -28.37 -1.16 11.31
N THR A 183 -29.13 -0.47 12.15
CA THR A 183 -30.16 -1.09 12.97
C THR A 183 -31.51 -0.89 12.30
N PHE A 184 -32.15 -1.99 11.90
CA PHE A 184 -33.52 -1.97 11.41
C PHE A 184 -34.47 -2.15 12.58
N ASN A 185 -35.32 -1.15 12.81
CA ASN A 185 -36.36 -1.19 13.83
C ASN A 185 -37.71 -1.42 13.15
N GLY A 186 -38.46 -2.41 13.64
CA GLY A 186 -39.81 -2.68 13.19
C GLY A 186 -40.79 -2.71 14.36
N THR A 187 -42.01 -2.25 14.10
CA THR A 187 -43.15 -2.47 14.99
C THR A 187 -44.16 -3.32 14.22
N ALA A 188 -44.64 -4.39 14.81
CA ALA A 188 -45.65 -5.23 14.17
C ALA A 188 -46.92 -4.40 13.87
N LEU A 189 -47.40 -4.44 12.62
CA LEU A 189 -48.58 -3.67 12.18
C LEU A 189 -49.91 -4.26 12.65
N ALA A 190 -49.88 -5.49 13.17
CA ALA A 190 -51.03 -6.16 13.76
C ALA A 190 -50.60 -6.86 15.05
N SER A 191 -51.49 -6.91 16.04
CA SER A 191 -51.34 -7.76 17.21
C SER A 191 -51.21 -9.20 16.74
N GLY A 192 -50.03 -9.81 16.95
CA GLY A 192 -49.86 -11.24 16.69
C GLY A 192 -50.83 -12.04 17.55
N ASN A 193 -51.34 -13.16 17.02
CA ASN A 193 -52.25 -14.02 17.77
C ASN A 193 -51.53 -14.55 19.03
N HIS A 194 -52.04 -14.22 20.21
CA HIS A 194 -51.54 -14.75 21.47
C HIS A 194 -52.71 -14.99 22.42
N THR A 195 -52.55 -15.97 23.31
CA THR A 195 -53.54 -16.34 24.33
C THR A 195 -53.04 -15.91 25.70
N HIS A 196 -53.94 -15.35 26.50
CA HIS A 196 -53.70 -15.11 27.91
C HIS A 196 -54.38 -16.23 28.70
N ASP A 197 -53.63 -16.89 29.56
CA ASP A 197 -54.20 -17.76 30.57
C ASP A 197 -54.40 -16.96 31.84
N TYR A 198 -55.65 -16.80 32.26
CA TYR A 198 -55.96 -16.28 33.59
C TYR A 198 -56.83 -17.27 34.34
N THR A 199 -56.52 -17.45 35.62
CA THR A 199 -57.36 -18.23 36.53
C THR A 199 -58.37 -17.27 37.14
N ASP A 200 -59.60 -17.27 36.62
CA ASP A 200 -60.69 -16.57 37.28
C ASP A 200 -61.04 -17.28 38.59
N LYS A 201 -60.83 -16.58 39.72
CA LYS A 201 -61.21 -17.06 41.03
C LYS A 201 -62.61 -16.50 41.36
N TYR A 202 -63.62 -17.25 40.91
CA TYR A 202 -64.93 -17.42 41.56
C TYR A 202 -66.07 -16.46 41.20
N HIS A 203 -67.28 -17.00 40.98
CA HIS A 203 -68.55 -16.56 41.60
C HIS A 203 -69.59 -17.71 41.59
N GLY A 204 -69.33 -18.77 42.36
CA GLY A 204 -70.30 -19.82 42.67
C GLY A 204 -71.13 -19.47 43.91
N VAL A 205 -72.16 -18.62 43.76
CA VAL A 205 -73.22 -18.54 44.79
C VAL A 205 -74.49 -19.09 44.17
N VAL A 206 -74.91 -20.26 44.66
CA VAL A 206 -76.22 -20.82 44.37
C VAL A 206 -77.25 -19.93 45.06
N GLU A 207 -78.03 -19.17 44.30
CA GLU A 207 -79.24 -18.55 44.86
C GLU A 207 -80.24 -19.68 45.16
N ASN A 208 -80.30 -20.09 46.42
CA ASN A 208 -81.33 -21.00 46.87
C ASN A 208 -82.68 -20.30 46.79
N LEU A 209 -83.53 -20.77 45.88
CA LEU A 209 -84.94 -20.39 45.81
C LEU A 209 -85.63 -20.81 47.11
N ASN A 210 -85.72 -19.87 48.04
CA ASN A 210 -86.36 -20.02 49.34
C ASN A 210 -87.87 -20.22 49.14
N ILE A 211 -88.31 -21.45 48.83
CA ILE A 211 -89.73 -21.83 48.88
C ILE A 211 -90.11 -21.85 50.36
N VAL A 212 -90.49 -20.68 50.86
CA VAL A 212 -90.96 -20.44 52.22
C VAL A 212 -92.04 -21.46 52.55
N THR A 213 -91.74 -22.31 53.53
CA THR A 213 -92.54 -23.39 54.10
C THR A 213 -93.78 -22.93 54.88
N GLY A 214 -94.35 -21.76 54.54
CA GLY A 214 -95.55 -21.19 55.17
C GLY A 214 -96.88 -21.83 54.76
N LEU A 215 -96.89 -22.71 53.76
CA LEU A 215 -98.12 -23.34 53.22
C LEU A 215 -98.34 -24.79 53.70
N LEU A 216 -97.37 -25.38 54.42
CA LEU A 216 -97.44 -26.77 54.91
C LEU A 216 -98.35 -26.96 56.14
N GLY A 217 -99.04 -25.91 56.60
CA GLY A 217 -99.95 -25.95 57.75
C GLY A 217 -101.45 -25.96 57.43
N ILE A 218 -101.88 -25.83 56.16
CA ILE A 218 -103.30 -25.54 55.85
C ILE A 218 -103.99 -26.46 54.85
N LEU A 219 -103.38 -27.56 54.39
CA LEU A 219 -104.09 -28.50 53.51
C LEU A 219 -103.68 -29.95 53.79
N SER A 220 -104.29 -30.54 54.82
CA SER A 220 -104.24 -31.99 55.05
C SER A 220 -105.02 -32.68 53.93
N GLY A 221 -104.33 -33.40 53.04
CA GLY A 221 -104.95 -34.26 52.03
C GLY A 221 -104.56 -34.04 50.57
N VAL A 222 -103.58 -33.18 50.24
CA VAL A 222 -103.06 -33.06 48.87
C VAL A 222 -101.64 -33.64 48.79
N VAL A 223 -101.47 -34.69 47.99
CA VAL A 223 -100.16 -35.23 47.62
C VAL A 223 -99.57 -34.30 46.56
N LEU A 224 -98.62 -33.43 46.95
CA LEU A 224 -97.82 -32.68 45.98
C LEU A 224 -96.66 -33.56 45.51
N ASN A 225 -96.82 -34.14 44.33
CA ASN A 225 -95.74 -34.78 43.59
C ASN A 225 -94.83 -33.68 43.01
N ILE A 226 -93.88 -33.19 43.81
CA ILE A 226 -92.83 -32.31 43.30
C ILE A 226 -91.84 -33.21 42.55
N LEU A 227 -92.11 -33.30 41.25
CA LEU A 227 -91.27 -33.90 40.22
C LEU A 227 -89.82 -33.41 40.39
N ASN A 228 -88.92 -34.38 40.32
CA ASN A 228 -87.50 -34.28 40.03
C ASN A 228 -87.13 -32.97 39.33
N ASN A 229 -86.53 -32.02 40.06
CA ASN A 229 -85.79 -30.93 39.44
C ASN A 229 -84.34 -31.39 39.41
N ASP A 230 -83.89 -31.74 38.21
CA ASP A 230 -82.46 -31.89 37.88
C ASP A 230 -81.70 -30.71 38.48
N VAL A 231 -81.00 -30.93 39.58
CA VAL A 231 -79.92 -30.05 40.00
C VAL A 231 -78.81 -30.29 39.00
N GLY A 232 -78.79 -29.44 37.97
CA GLY A 232 -78.03 -29.59 36.74
C GLY A 232 -76.66 -30.23 36.95
N SER A 233 -76.33 -31.15 36.03
CA SER A 233 -74.99 -31.73 35.89
C SER A 233 -73.94 -30.63 36.02
N ASP A 234 -73.02 -30.79 36.96
CA ASP A 234 -71.77 -30.03 37.13
C ASP A 234 -70.89 -30.28 35.91
N VAL A 235 -71.31 -29.76 34.76
CA VAL A 235 -70.44 -29.58 33.62
C VAL A 235 -69.66 -28.32 33.95
N VAL A 236 -68.49 -28.51 34.57
CA VAL A 236 -67.42 -27.49 34.58
C VAL A 236 -67.06 -27.24 33.12
N SER A 237 -67.80 -26.32 32.50
CA SER A 237 -67.52 -25.87 31.16
C SER A 237 -66.34 -24.92 31.28
N THR A 238 -65.16 -25.39 30.86
CA THR A 238 -64.04 -24.53 30.54
C THR A 238 -64.46 -23.64 29.37
N THR A 239 -65.10 -22.52 29.67
CA THR A 239 -65.49 -21.55 28.65
C THR A 239 -64.25 -20.78 28.22
N THR A 240 -63.79 -21.02 27.00
CA THR A 240 -62.75 -20.20 26.38
C THR A 240 -63.39 -18.85 26.03
N SER A 241 -63.15 -17.83 26.85
CA SER A 241 -63.61 -16.47 26.57
C SER A 241 -62.52 -15.70 25.84
N THR A 242 -62.78 -15.29 24.60
CA THR A 242 -61.91 -14.37 23.86
C THR A 242 -62.38 -12.95 24.16
N SER A 243 -61.51 -12.09 24.71
CA SER A 243 -61.85 -10.67 24.83
C SER A 243 -61.96 -10.05 23.43
N SER A 244 -63.01 -9.25 23.19
CA SER A 244 -63.27 -8.65 21.88
C SER A 244 -62.40 -7.41 21.60
N SER A 245 -61.70 -6.90 22.61
CA SER A 245 -60.75 -5.79 22.48
C SER A 245 -59.35 -6.24 22.89
N ASN A 246 -58.46 -6.34 21.90
CA ASN A 246 -57.03 -6.52 22.13
C ASN A 246 -56.54 -5.37 23.04
N GLY A 247 -55.97 -5.68 24.20
CA GLY A 247 -55.30 -4.67 25.02
C GLY A 247 -54.16 -4.04 24.23
N ASN A 248 -54.14 -2.70 24.13
CA ASN A 248 -53.24 -1.99 23.24
C ASN A 248 -51.77 -2.17 23.68
N HIS A 249 -50.98 -2.95 22.92
CA HIS A 249 -49.54 -3.07 23.11
C HIS A 249 -48.84 -3.29 21.77
N ASN A 250 -47.54 -2.95 21.75
CA ASN A 250 -46.70 -3.03 20.58
C ASN A 250 -45.60 -4.07 20.77
N HIS A 251 -45.28 -4.81 19.71
CA HIS A 251 -44.05 -5.61 19.63
C HIS A 251 -43.02 -4.85 18.83
N THR A 252 -41.87 -4.55 19.44
CA THR A 252 -40.71 -3.98 18.75
C THR A 252 -39.68 -5.07 18.53
N ALA A 253 -39.18 -5.17 17.31
CA ALA A 253 -38.02 -5.98 16.98
C ALA A 253 -36.92 -5.08 16.42
N SER A 254 -35.66 -5.36 16.81
CA SER A 254 -34.49 -4.64 16.35
C SER A 254 -33.47 -5.66 15.87
N ILE A 255 -32.99 -5.50 14.64
CA ILE A 255 -31.98 -6.36 14.03
C ILE A 255 -30.86 -5.48 13.49
N ASN A 256 -29.61 -5.81 13.83
CA ASN A 256 -28.44 -5.10 13.34
C ASN A 256 -27.84 -5.80 12.10
N THR A 257 -27.26 -5.03 11.17
CA THR A 257 -26.55 -5.61 10.01
C THR A 257 -25.22 -6.24 10.37
N GLY A 258 -24.70 -6.00 11.58
CA GLY A 258 -23.46 -6.58 12.10
C GLY A 258 -22.19 -5.95 11.51
N GLY A 259 -22.31 -4.86 10.76
CA GLY A 259 -21.16 -4.12 10.24
C GLY A 259 -20.37 -3.40 11.33
N SER A 260 -19.11 -3.03 11.05
CA SER A 260 -18.27 -2.27 12.00
C SER A 260 -17.65 -1.00 11.41
N SER A 261 -18.01 -0.66 10.16
CA SER A 261 -17.41 0.46 9.42
C SER A 261 -15.88 0.37 9.32
N ALA A 262 -15.34 -0.85 9.28
CA ALA A 262 -13.90 -1.07 9.15
C ALA A 262 -13.41 -0.46 7.83
N PRO A 263 -12.42 0.45 7.86
CA PRO A 263 -11.99 1.17 6.68
C PRO A 263 -11.40 0.22 5.62
N LEU A 264 -11.65 0.55 4.36
CA LEU A 264 -10.99 -0.11 3.25
C LEU A 264 -9.59 0.48 3.08
N SER A 265 -8.55 -0.36 3.20
CA SER A 265 -7.18 0.10 2.98
C SER A 265 -6.97 0.40 1.50
N GLN A 266 -6.88 1.69 1.15
CA GLN A 266 -6.45 2.15 -0.16
C GLN A 266 -5.05 2.72 -0.04
N VAL A 267 -4.17 2.36 -0.97
CA VAL A 267 -2.84 2.96 -1.05
C VAL A 267 -2.97 4.35 -1.68
N SER A 268 -2.69 5.40 -0.89
CA SER A 268 -2.48 6.74 -1.43
C SER A 268 -1.30 6.71 -2.40
N HIS A 269 -1.47 7.26 -3.61
CA HIS A 269 -0.48 7.14 -4.67
C HIS A 269 -0.29 8.45 -5.43
N LEU A 270 0.90 8.60 -6.02
CA LEU A 270 1.23 9.65 -6.98
C LEU A 270 1.52 8.98 -8.33
N VAL A 271 0.80 9.42 -9.37
CA VAL A 271 0.95 8.84 -10.71
C VAL A 271 2.16 9.43 -11.42
N THR A 272 3.02 8.55 -11.94
CA THR A 272 4.19 8.91 -12.76
C THR A 272 4.26 7.98 -13.96
N ASN A 273 4.99 8.38 -15.01
CA ASN A 273 5.28 7.49 -16.12
C ASN A 273 6.39 6.50 -15.72
N THR A 274 6.30 5.27 -16.20
CA THR A 274 7.31 4.24 -15.99
C THR A 274 8.12 4.04 -17.27
N PHE A 275 9.44 3.97 -17.13
CA PHE A 275 10.38 3.82 -18.25
C PHE A 275 11.29 2.63 -18.02
N VAL A 276 11.72 2.00 -19.10
CA VAL A 276 12.77 0.96 -19.12
C VAL A 276 13.98 1.45 -19.90
N TYR A 277 15.18 1.15 -19.43
CA TYR A 277 16.40 1.44 -20.17
C TYR A 277 16.68 0.32 -21.18
N LEU A 278 16.75 0.68 -22.46
CA LEU A 278 17.05 -0.25 -23.56
C LEU A 278 18.30 0.17 -24.34
N GLY A 279 19.06 1.14 -23.84
CA GLY A 279 20.26 1.65 -24.49
C GLY A 279 19.98 2.79 -25.46
N LYS A 280 21.04 3.55 -25.74
CA LYS A 280 21.05 4.64 -26.72
C LYS A 280 21.36 4.11 -28.11
#